data_AF-A0A6P0NAK2-F1
#
_entry.id   AF-A0A6P0NAK2-F1
#
_cell.length_a   1.000
_cell.length_b   1.000
_cell.length_c   1.000
_cell.angle_alpha   90.00
_cell.angle_beta   90.00
_cell.angle_gamma   90.00
#
_symmetry.space_group_name_H-M   'P 1'
#
loop_
_entity.id
_entity.type
_entity.pdbx_description
1 polymer ?
#
loop_
_entity_poly.entity_id
_entity_poly.type
_entity_poly.pdbx_seq_one_letter_code
_entity_poly.pdbx_strand_id
1 'polypeptide(L)'
;MGFSVDVTSSNYATEVLEKSFEKPVLVDFFATWCGPCQLLKPTLEKLAKEYDFVLAKVDIDRNQDLANNFRIEGVPDVRIVTNGDIIPGFVGVLPENQLREMLARLNLKSELDIGLEEARVAMASEDIPRSKQLFKQLIAKYPDNQNLVIEAAHFLVHINEAEEATTLL
;
A
#
# COMPACT_ATOMS: atom_id res chain seq x y z
N MET A 1 2.14 6.87 5.36
CA MET A 1 2.95 5.77 4.80
C MET A 1 2.86 4.61 5.76
N GLY A 2 2.65 3.40 5.21
CA GLY A 2 2.61 2.20 6.02
C GLY A 2 3.98 1.80 6.57
N PHE A 3 3.97 0.79 7.43
CA PHE A 3 5.18 0.20 8.00
C PHE A 3 4.91 -1.26 8.38
N SER A 4 5.97 -2.00 8.68
CA SER A 4 5.86 -3.37 9.17
C SER A 4 6.27 -3.46 10.64
N VAL A 5 5.62 -4.35 11.38
CA VAL A 5 5.86 -4.59 12.81
C VAL A 5 5.74 -6.07 13.11
N ASP A 6 6.61 -6.59 13.97
CA ASP A 6 6.47 -7.95 14.48
C ASP A 6 5.46 -7.95 15.63
N VAL A 7 4.44 -8.80 15.53
CA VAL A 7 3.33 -8.85 16.46
C VAL A 7 3.42 -10.13 17.30
N THR A 8 3.22 -9.93 18.60
CA THR A 8 3.09 -10.96 19.61
C THR A 8 1.80 -10.79 20.38
N SER A 9 1.43 -11.76 21.19
CA SER A 9 0.23 -11.69 22.02
C SER A 9 0.21 -10.47 22.94
N SER A 10 1.38 -9.98 23.37
CA SER A 10 1.48 -8.82 24.26
C SER A 10 1.24 -7.47 23.58
N ASN A 11 1.52 -7.34 22.27
CA ASN A 11 1.35 -6.08 21.54
C ASN A 11 0.21 -6.11 20.50
N TYR A 12 -0.45 -7.26 20.30
CA TYR A 12 -1.54 -7.43 19.35
C TYR A 12 -2.65 -6.37 19.50
N ALA A 13 -3.08 -6.08 20.73
CA ALA A 13 -4.14 -5.09 20.98
C ALA A 13 -3.76 -3.71 20.42
N THR A 14 -2.54 -3.25 20.67
CA THR A 14 -2.08 -1.93 20.22
C THR A 14 -1.69 -1.92 18.74
N GLU A 15 -0.94 -2.92 18.29
CA GLU A 15 -0.36 -2.92 16.94
C GLU A 15 -1.34 -3.38 15.85
N VAL A 16 -2.38 -4.13 16.22
CA VAL A 16 -3.39 -4.62 15.27
C VAL A 16 -4.75 -4.00 15.54
N LEU A 17 -5.34 -4.18 16.73
CA LEU A 17 -6.71 -3.73 16.96
C LEU A 17 -6.84 -2.21 16.97
N GLU A 18 -6.07 -1.50 17.80
CA GLU A 18 -6.14 -0.04 17.90
C GLU A 18 -5.79 0.63 16.57
N LYS A 19 -4.70 0.19 15.92
CA LYS A 19 -4.30 0.73 14.60
C LYS A 19 -5.31 0.47 13.49
N SER A 20 -6.09 -0.60 13.58
CA SER A 20 -7.12 -0.90 12.57
C SER A 20 -8.22 0.15 12.46
N PHE A 21 -8.41 1.00 13.48
CA PHE A 21 -9.33 2.13 13.43
C PHE A 21 -8.77 3.35 12.69
N GLU A 22 -7.45 3.41 12.49
CA GLU A 22 -6.79 4.49 11.74
C GLU A 22 -6.56 4.09 10.28
N LYS A 23 -6.08 2.87 10.05
CA LYS A 23 -5.81 2.32 8.72
C LYS A 23 -5.88 0.79 8.73
N PRO A 24 -6.15 0.15 7.59
CA PRO A 24 -6.13 -1.30 7.47
C PRO A 24 -4.82 -1.92 7.99
N VAL A 25 -4.94 -3.04 8.68
CA VAL A 25 -3.82 -3.87 9.14
C VAL A 25 -3.85 -5.20 8.42
N LEU A 26 -2.80 -5.49 7.65
CA LEU A 26 -2.59 -6.81 7.05
C LEU A 26 -1.76 -7.63 8.03
N VAL A 27 -2.35 -8.69 8.58
CA VAL A 27 -1.71 -9.63 9.50
C VAL A 27 -1.16 -10.81 8.70
N ASP A 28 0.14 -10.83 8.48
CA ASP A 28 0.89 -11.89 7.80
C ASP A 28 1.30 -12.97 8.81
N PHE A 29 0.58 -14.08 8.81
CA PHE A 29 0.92 -15.27 9.57
C PHE A 29 1.94 -16.09 8.79
N PHE A 30 3.13 -16.23 9.36
CA PHE A 30 4.26 -16.89 8.72
C PHE A 30 4.97 -17.84 9.70
N ALA A 31 5.88 -18.65 9.16
CA ALA A 31 6.83 -19.43 9.94
C ALA A 31 8.25 -19.33 9.35
N THR A 32 9.27 -19.50 10.17
CA THR A 32 10.68 -19.37 9.72
C THR A 32 11.09 -20.44 8.71
N TRP A 33 10.50 -21.63 8.81
CA TRP A 33 10.70 -22.77 7.91
C TRP A 33 9.87 -22.70 6.62
N CYS A 34 8.99 -21.71 6.49
CA CYS A 34 8.09 -21.58 5.34
C CYS A 34 8.78 -20.88 4.17
N GLY A 35 9.21 -21.66 3.17
CA GLY A 35 9.79 -21.13 1.92
C GLY A 35 8.89 -20.13 1.19
N PRO A 36 7.60 -20.43 0.94
CA PRO A 36 6.69 -19.49 0.27
C PRO A 36 6.52 -18.15 1.01
N CYS A 37 6.57 -18.15 2.35
CA CYS A 37 6.51 -16.94 3.16
C CYS A 37 7.68 -15.99 2.88
N GLN A 38 8.87 -16.54 2.62
CA GLN A 38 10.06 -15.77 2.27
C GLN A 38 9.93 -15.06 0.91
N LEU A 39 9.11 -15.60 0.00
CA LEU A 39 8.80 -14.96 -1.29
C LEU A 39 7.79 -13.81 -1.13
N LEU A 40 6.78 -14.01 -0.29
CA LEU A 40 5.69 -13.04 -0.11
C LEU A 40 6.13 -11.81 0.71
N LYS A 41 6.91 -12.02 1.77
CA LYS A 41 7.34 -10.99 2.71
C LYS A 41 7.94 -9.73 2.06
N PRO A 42 8.95 -9.80 1.16
CA PRO A 42 9.52 -8.61 0.56
C PRO A 42 8.52 -7.83 -0.30
N THR A 43 7.57 -8.52 -0.94
CA THR A 43 6.50 -7.86 -1.71
C THR A 43 5.53 -7.12 -0.79
N LEU A 44 5.11 -7.72 0.32
CA LEU A 44 4.26 -7.03 1.31
C LEU A 44 4.97 -5.83 1.96
N GLU A 45 6.25 -5.97 2.32
CA GLU A 45 7.05 -4.87 2.89
C GLU A 45 7.27 -3.73 1.89
N LYS A 46 7.43 -4.04 0.60
CA LYS A 46 7.45 -3.03 -0.48
C LYS A 46 6.11 -2.30 -0.55
N LEU A 47 5.00 -3.03 -0.62
CA LEU A 47 3.66 -2.43 -0.72
C LEU A 47 3.31 -1.57 0.50
N ALA A 48 3.75 -1.97 1.71
CA ALA A 48 3.56 -1.17 2.92
C ALA A 48 4.28 0.20 2.87
N LYS A 49 5.31 0.36 2.02
CA LYS A 49 5.94 1.67 1.79
C LYS A 49 5.19 2.52 0.78
N GLU A 50 4.42 1.91 -0.12
CA GLU A 50 3.70 2.58 -1.20
C GLU A 50 2.26 2.94 -0.81
N TYR A 51 1.63 2.13 0.04
CA TYR A 51 0.25 2.29 0.51
C TYR A 51 0.23 2.53 2.03
N ASP A 52 -0.82 3.21 2.52
CA ASP A 52 -0.97 3.49 3.95
C ASP A 52 -1.69 2.36 4.69
N PHE A 53 -1.00 1.25 4.96
CA PHE A 53 -1.48 0.15 5.81
C PHE A 53 -0.38 -0.33 6.76
N VAL A 54 -0.77 -1.05 7.83
CA VAL A 54 0.19 -1.69 8.74
C VAL A 54 0.39 -3.15 8.32
N LEU A 55 1.63 -3.58 8.14
CA LEU A 55 1.99 -4.99 7.95
C LEU A 55 2.37 -5.61 9.31
N ALA A 56 1.44 -6.30 9.93
CA ALA A 56 1.63 -7.02 11.19
C ALA A 56 2.12 -8.44 10.92
N LYS A 57 3.37 -8.75 11.25
CA LYS A 57 3.96 -10.07 11.01
C LYS A 57 3.84 -10.92 12.27
N VAL A 58 3.17 -12.07 12.17
CA VAL A 58 2.98 -13.00 13.30
C VAL A 58 3.67 -14.32 12.98
N ASP A 59 4.70 -14.63 13.76
CA ASP A 59 5.33 -15.96 13.73
C ASP A 59 4.42 -16.95 14.47
N ILE A 60 3.87 -17.92 13.75
CA ILE A 60 2.91 -18.89 14.31
C ILE A 60 3.55 -19.86 15.30
N ASP A 61 4.86 -20.12 15.21
CA ASP A 61 5.56 -21.02 16.13
C ASP A 61 5.72 -20.37 17.50
N ARG A 62 5.90 -19.04 17.50
CA ARG A 62 6.12 -18.23 18.70
C ARG A 62 4.83 -17.69 19.32
N ASN A 63 3.75 -17.59 18.54
CA ASN A 63 2.47 -16.99 18.94
C ASN A 63 1.29 -17.90 18.60
N GLN A 64 1.33 -19.13 19.13
CA GLN A 64 0.33 -20.17 18.83
C GLN A 64 -1.09 -19.78 19.25
N ASP A 65 -1.24 -19.02 20.33
CA ASP A 65 -2.51 -18.48 20.80
C ASP A 65 -3.12 -17.51 19.77
N LEU A 66 -2.31 -16.62 19.18
CA LEU A 66 -2.78 -15.75 18.09
C LEU A 66 -3.17 -16.56 16.86
N ALA A 67 -2.32 -17.51 16.43
CA ALA A 67 -2.64 -18.39 15.31
C ALA A 67 -3.96 -19.15 15.53
N ASN A 68 -4.20 -19.67 16.74
CA ASN A 68 -5.45 -20.35 17.10
C ASN A 68 -6.66 -19.41 17.10
N ASN A 69 -6.53 -18.19 17.64
CA ASN A 69 -7.61 -17.20 17.66
C ASN A 69 -8.05 -16.82 16.25
N PHE A 70 -7.10 -16.71 15.31
CA PHE A 70 -7.35 -16.45 13.90
C PHE A 70 -7.70 -17.70 13.09
N ARG A 71 -7.69 -18.89 13.72
CA ARG A 71 -7.94 -20.19 13.09
C ARG A 71 -7.04 -20.43 11.88
N ILE A 72 -5.75 -20.16 12.06
CA ILE A 72 -4.74 -20.36 11.02
C ILE A 72 -4.45 -21.86 10.89
N GLU A 73 -4.76 -22.40 9.72
CA GLU A 73 -4.57 -23.84 9.41
C GLU A 73 -3.26 -24.11 8.65
N GLY A 74 -2.64 -23.07 8.10
CA GLY A 74 -1.40 -23.16 7.34
C GLY A 74 -0.82 -21.78 7.05
N VAL A 75 0.41 -21.75 6.53
CA VAL A 75 1.14 -20.51 6.21
C VAL A 75 1.72 -20.55 4.79
N PRO A 76 1.85 -19.39 4.12
CA PRO A 76 1.44 -18.05 4.56
C PRO A 76 -0.08 -17.88 4.53
N ASP A 77 -0.62 -17.17 5.52
CA ASP A 77 -2.02 -16.75 5.59
C ASP A 77 -2.06 -15.28 5.99
N VAL A 78 -2.71 -14.45 5.18
CA VAL A 78 -2.84 -13.02 5.42
C VAL A 78 -4.29 -12.70 5.76
N ARG A 79 -4.50 -12.12 6.93
CA ARG A 79 -5.79 -11.60 7.40
C ARG A 79 -5.80 -10.09 7.34
N ILE A 80 -6.97 -9.50 7.20
CA ILE A 80 -7.10 -8.04 7.18
C ILE A 80 -7.94 -7.63 8.39
N VAL A 81 -7.45 -6.66 9.14
CA VAL A 81 -8.18 -6.06 10.27
C VAL A 81 -8.45 -4.60 9.95
N THR A 82 -9.70 -4.19 10.02
CA THR A 82 -10.14 -2.82 9.74
C THR A 82 -11.31 -2.47 10.65
N ASN A 83 -11.28 -1.28 11.28
CA ASN A 83 -12.30 -0.84 12.23
C ASN A 83 -12.59 -1.84 13.36
N GLY A 84 -11.58 -2.56 13.83
CA GLY A 84 -11.70 -3.62 14.84
C GLY A 84 -12.26 -4.95 14.32
N ASP A 85 -12.72 -5.01 13.07
CA ASP A 85 -13.25 -6.22 12.45
C ASP A 85 -12.18 -6.99 11.68
N ILE A 86 -12.18 -8.31 11.82
CA ILE A 86 -11.33 -9.21 11.03
C ILE A 86 -12.12 -9.63 9.79
N ILE A 87 -11.60 -9.28 8.61
CA ILE A 87 -12.15 -9.71 7.33
C ILE A 87 -11.19 -10.70 6.64
N PRO A 88 -11.72 -11.57 5.75
CA PRO A 88 -10.88 -12.47 4.97
C PRO A 88 -9.87 -11.69 4.11
N GLY A 89 -8.60 -12.11 4.16
CA GLY A 89 -7.58 -11.71 3.19
C GLY A 89 -7.36 -12.81 2.16
N PHE A 90 -6.23 -13.51 2.25
CA PHE A 90 -5.88 -14.60 1.34
C PHE A 90 -4.96 -15.63 2.00
N VAL A 91 -4.90 -16.83 1.41
CA VAL A 91 -4.00 -17.91 1.81
C VAL A 91 -3.04 -18.21 0.68
N GLY A 92 -1.77 -18.44 0.99
CA GLY A 92 -0.71 -18.71 0.03
C GLY A 92 -0.04 -17.43 -0.50
N VAL A 93 0.66 -17.56 -1.62
CA VAL A 93 1.41 -16.46 -2.25
C VAL A 93 0.60 -15.88 -3.39
N LEU A 94 0.38 -14.57 -3.37
CA LEU A 94 -0.23 -13.84 -4.47
C LEU A 94 0.83 -13.04 -5.25
N PRO A 95 0.72 -12.96 -6.59
CA PRO A 95 1.49 -12.02 -7.40
C PRO A 95 1.25 -10.56 -7.00
N GLU A 96 2.25 -9.69 -7.23
CA GLU A 96 2.19 -8.27 -6.82
C GLU A 96 0.97 -7.53 -7.41
N ASN A 97 0.59 -7.81 -8.66
CA ASN A 97 -0.58 -7.18 -9.28
C ASN A 97 -1.89 -7.55 -8.54
N GLN A 98 -2.06 -8.81 -8.14
CA GLN A 98 -3.24 -9.24 -7.37
C GLN A 98 -3.27 -8.63 -5.97
N LEU A 99 -2.10 -8.45 -5.34
CA LEU A 99 -1.99 -7.74 -4.07
C LEU A 99 -2.42 -6.28 -4.22
N ARG A 100 -1.99 -5.59 -5.28
CA ARG A 100 -2.40 -4.20 -5.57
C ARG A 100 -3.91 -4.11 -5.82
N GLU A 101 -4.50 -5.05 -6.56
CA GLU A 101 -5.95 -5.14 -6.76
C GLU A 101 -6.71 -5.36 -5.45
N MET A 102 -6.17 -6.17 -4.53
CA MET A 102 -6.73 -6.34 -3.19
C MET A 102 -6.67 -5.05 -2.37
N LEU A 103 -5.53 -4.36 -2.37
CA LEU A 103 -5.37 -3.08 -1.67
C LEU A 103 -6.33 -2.01 -2.23
N ALA A 104 -6.52 -1.97 -3.55
CA ALA A 104 -7.48 -1.07 -4.19
C ALA A 104 -8.93 -1.34 -3.71
N ARG A 105 -9.31 -2.61 -3.50
CA ARG A 105 -10.63 -2.97 -2.93
C ARG A 105 -10.82 -2.51 -1.49
N LEU A 106 -9.74 -2.32 -0.74
CA LEU A 106 -9.76 -1.70 0.60
C LEU A 106 -9.81 -0.17 0.55
N ASN A 107 -9.97 0.41 -0.65
CA ASN A 107 -9.91 1.86 -0.89
C ASN A 107 -8.59 2.49 -0.41
N LEU A 108 -7.52 1.70 -0.37
CA LEU A 108 -6.18 2.20 -0.05
C LEU A 108 -5.62 2.87 -1.30
N LYS A 109 -5.47 4.19 -1.22
CA LYS A 109 -4.78 4.98 -2.24
C LYS A 109 -3.28 4.92 -1.99
N SER A 110 -2.50 4.65 -3.03
CA SER A 110 -1.04 4.79 -2.95
C SER A 110 -0.67 6.26 -2.78
N GLU A 111 0.55 6.54 -2.35
CA GLU A 111 1.06 7.91 -2.30
C GLU A 111 1.03 8.59 -3.68
N LEU A 112 1.24 7.83 -4.75
CA LEU A 112 1.07 8.31 -6.12
C LEU A 112 -0.38 8.70 -6.40
N ASP A 113 -1.35 7.86 -6.04
CA ASP A 113 -2.79 8.15 -6.26
C ASP A 113 -3.24 9.40 -5.50
N ILE A 114 -2.73 9.59 -4.28
CA ILE A 114 -3.01 10.78 -3.47
C ILE A 114 -2.43 12.02 -4.13
N GLY A 115 -1.16 11.98 -4.53
CA GLY A 115 -0.52 13.12 -5.18
C GLY A 115 -1.13 13.46 -6.54
N LEU A 116 -1.53 12.46 -7.34
CA LEU A 116 -2.26 12.67 -8.59
C LEU A 116 -3.61 13.35 -8.34
N GLU A 117 -4.34 12.93 -7.31
CA GLU A 117 -5.60 13.58 -6.95
C GLU A 117 -5.39 15.04 -6.51
N GLU A 118 -4.36 15.31 -5.70
CA GLU A 118 -3.99 16.68 -5.32
C GLU A 118 -3.63 17.54 -6.53
N ALA A 119 -2.89 16.99 -7.50
CA ALA A 119 -2.55 17.67 -8.74
C ALA A 119 -3.81 17.98 -9.56
N ARG A 120 -4.73 17.02 -9.69
CA ARG A 120 -6.02 17.21 -10.39
C ARG A 120 -6.90 18.27 -9.72
N VAL A 121 -6.94 18.29 -8.38
CA VAL A 121 -7.68 19.32 -7.62
C VAL A 121 -7.08 20.70 -7.84
N ALA A 122 -5.75 20.82 -7.84
CA ALA A 122 -5.07 22.08 -8.15
C ALA A 122 -5.36 22.54 -9.58
N MET A 123 -5.38 21.61 -10.55
CA MET A 123 -5.75 21.90 -11.95
C MET A 123 -7.18 22.39 -12.07
N ALA A 124 -8.14 21.70 -11.44
CA ALA A 124 -9.55 22.06 -11.45
C ALA A 124 -9.82 23.41 -10.76
N SER A 125 -8.92 23.84 -9.87
CA SER A 125 -8.97 25.13 -9.18
C SER A 125 -8.16 26.21 -9.88
N GLU A 126 -7.63 25.95 -11.08
CA GLU A 126 -6.76 26.84 -11.87
C GLU A 126 -5.47 27.29 -11.15
N ASP A 127 -5.03 26.55 -10.13
CA ASP A 127 -3.76 26.78 -9.43
C ASP A 127 -2.61 26.10 -10.20
N ILE A 128 -2.21 26.74 -11.30
CA ILE A 128 -1.16 26.24 -12.20
C ILE A 128 0.20 26.07 -11.49
N PRO A 129 0.68 27.03 -10.66
CA PRO A 129 1.95 26.87 -9.96
C PRO A 129 1.98 25.63 -9.07
N ARG A 130 0.90 25.38 -8.30
CA ARG A 130 0.80 24.21 -7.43
C ARG A 130 0.72 22.91 -8.23
N SER A 131 -0.07 22.89 -9.30
CA SER A 131 -0.22 21.72 -10.18
C SER A 131 1.13 21.30 -10.77
N LYS A 132 1.90 22.26 -11.31
CA LYS A 132 3.26 22.03 -11.82
C LYS A 132 4.20 21.46 -10.76
N GLN A 133 4.18 22.06 -9.57
CA GLN A 133 5.03 21.62 -8.47
C GLN A 133 4.73 20.16 -8.10
N LEU A 134 3.45 19.80 -7.98
CA LEU A 134 3.02 18.44 -7.64
C LEU A 134 3.46 17.44 -8.72
N PHE A 135 3.20 17.70 -10.01
CA PHE A 135 3.67 16.81 -11.08
C PHE A 135 5.19 16.65 -11.08
N LYS A 136 5.95 17.73 -10.91
CA LYS A 136 7.42 17.67 -10.83
C LYS A 136 7.89 16.79 -9.66
N GLN A 137 7.26 16.91 -8.49
CA GLN A 137 7.57 16.09 -7.33
C GLN A 137 7.25 14.61 -7.58
N LEU A 138 6.09 14.33 -8.19
CA LEU A 138 5.67 12.97 -8.50
C LEU A 138 6.59 12.32 -9.53
N ILE A 139 6.95 13.02 -10.62
CA ILE A 139 7.84 12.49 -11.67
C ILE A 139 9.23 12.20 -11.09
N ALA A 140 9.75 13.08 -10.23
CA ALA A 140 11.03 12.84 -9.58
C ALA A 140 11.04 11.59 -8.69
N LYS A 141 9.88 11.24 -8.09
CA LYS A 141 9.73 10.09 -7.20
C LYS A 141 9.37 8.79 -7.95
N TYR A 142 8.63 8.89 -9.04
CA TYR A 142 8.14 7.78 -9.85
C TYR A 142 8.54 7.94 -11.34
N PRO A 143 9.84 8.04 -11.66
CA PRO A 143 10.30 8.38 -13.01
C PRO A 143 9.91 7.35 -14.08
N ASP A 144 9.76 6.08 -13.69
CA ASP A 144 9.43 4.99 -14.60
C ASP A 144 7.91 4.79 -14.82
N ASN A 145 7.06 5.63 -14.19
CA ASN A 145 5.61 5.50 -14.31
C ASN A 145 5.09 6.22 -15.56
N GLN A 146 4.88 5.46 -16.64
CA GLN A 146 4.40 6.01 -17.92
C GLN A 146 3.04 6.71 -17.81
N ASN A 147 2.11 6.20 -16.98
CA ASN A 147 0.79 6.82 -16.84
C ASN A 147 0.90 8.21 -16.20
N LEU A 148 1.76 8.36 -15.18
CA LEU A 148 2.05 9.66 -14.57
C LEU A 148 2.64 10.64 -15.58
N VAL A 149 3.60 10.19 -16.40
CA VAL A 149 4.24 11.02 -17.43
C VAL A 149 3.22 11.50 -18.46
N ILE A 150 2.36 10.61 -18.96
CA ILE A 150 1.30 10.96 -19.91
C ILE A 150 0.34 11.98 -19.30
N GLU A 151 -0.08 11.77 -18.05
CA GLU A 151 -0.99 12.69 -17.36
C GLU A 151 -0.37 14.08 -17.16
N ALA A 152 0.90 14.15 -16.77
CA ALA A 152 1.63 15.40 -16.64
C ALA A 152 1.78 16.12 -17.99
N ALA A 153 2.06 15.39 -19.07
CA ALA A 153 2.14 15.95 -20.42
C ALA A 153 0.78 16.53 -20.87
N HIS A 154 -0.32 15.83 -20.60
CA HIS A 154 -1.68 16.33 -20.88
C HIS A 154 -1.98 17.64 -20.13
N PHE A 155 -1.56 17.74 -18.86
CA PHE A 155 -1.69 18.97 -18.09
C PHE A 155 -0.90 20.13 -18.72
N LEU A 156 0.37 19.92 -19.08
CA LEU A 156 1.22 20.96 -19.68
C LEU A 156 0.65 21.46 -21.02
N VAL A 157 0.09 20.56 -21.84
CA VAL A 157 -0.64 20.95 -23.06
C VAL A 157 -1.86 21.81 -22.73
N HIS A 158 -2.63 21.47 -21.69
CA HIS A 158 -3.82 22.23 -21.29
C HIS A 158 -3.50 23.68 -20.87
N ILE A 159 -2.32 23.93 -20.31
CA ILE A 159 -1.87 25.27 -19.90
C ILE A 159 -1.06 26.00 -20.99
N ASN A 160 -1.07 25.50 -22.23
CA ASN A 160 -0.35 26.03 -23.39
C ASN A 160 1.18 25.97 -23.29
N GLU A 161 1.74 25.00 -22.56
CA GLU A 161 3.18 24.78 -22.43
C GLU A 161 3.61 23.48 -23.13
N ALA A 162 3.26 23.36 -24.40
CA ALA A 162 3.50 22.16 -25.20
C ALA A 162 5.01 21.82 -25.37
N GLU A 163 5.89 22.82 -25.29
CA GLU A 163 7.35 22.59 -25.33
C GLU A 163 7.81 21.81 -24.10
N GLU A 164 7.35 22.18 -22.90
CA GLU A 164 7.68 21.47 -21.65
C GLU A 164 7.07 20.06 -21.67
N ALA A 165 5.86 19.90 -22.21
CA ALA A 165 5.21 18.58 -22.38
C ALA A 165 6.03 17.60 -23.23
N THR A 166 6.66 18.10 -24.30
CA THR A 166 7.46 17.28 -25.22
C THR A 166 8.74 16.76 -24.54
N THR A 167 9.28 17.48 -23.56
CA THR A 167 10.48 17.04 -22.82
C THR A 167 10.21 15.88 -21.86
N LEU A 168 8.95 15.58 -21.58
CA LEU A 168 8.55 14.49 -20.69
C LEU A 168 8.32 13.15 -21.41
N LEU A 169 8.05 13.18 -22.73
CA LEU A 169 7.71 12.01 -23.57
C LEU A 169 8.90 11.49 -24.36
#